data_AF-A0A8I3AUM4-F1
#
_entry.id   AF-A0A8I3AUM4-F1
#
_cell.length_a   1.000
_cell.length_b   1.000
_cell.length_c   1.000
_cell.angle_alpha   90.00
_cell.angle_beta   90.00
_cell.angle_gamma   90.00
#
_symmetry.space_group_name_H-M   'P 1'
#
loop_
_entity.id
_entity.type
_entity.pdbx_description
1 polymer ?
#
loop_
_entity_poly.entity_id
_entity_poly.type
_entity_poly.pdbx_seq_one_letter_code
_entity_poly.pdbx_strand_id
1 'polypeptide(L)'
;MRKFQMAWRYWVPEGSSRDTMKFLAHIFLGTLVAVLASAQTQTPPAGWPVFWHKGIITDKPTSIYNPTNEFIFPSVFHAGRWLNNARAEWYIYYAPHDDPGGISLRYSDSLEGPWTEYPNNPVISRSWGSHYNVPHVSSPDAIWNLEANEGKGRMIMYFHGSNSVTRWAYSDDGIKFGYGGVAVTNAMGGPAVTETSYARVFRHPDPNSRYNYGMFYMGNERDNIRRIRLAESIDGKTWTVSPDYVVAPGPEEGANVSAGELWNWRGQNYIIYHASSGKAYARTIDRTLRKVGDKPIMLFNGRGDNSGDRVASPVVVTRNGLTYLFYEKGGRLGGTIAWAKMAAQ
;
A
#
# COMPACT_ATOMS: atom_id res chain seq x y z
N MET A 1 -10.30 -22.47 -22.90
CA MET A 1 -10.43 -21.45 -23.97
C MET A 1 -10.70 -20.09 -23.35
N ARG A 2 -10.02 -19.06 -23.91
CA ARG A 2 -10.04 -17.61 -23.59
C ARG A 2 -9.45 -17.17 -22.23
N LYS A 3 -8.13 -16.96 -22.23
CA LYS A 3 -7.43 -16.05 -21.31
C LYS A 3 -7.83 -14.62 -21.67
N PHE A 4 -8.46 -13.88 -20.77
CA PHE A 4 -8.57 -12.44 -20.88
C PHE A 4 -7.28 -11.83 -20.28
N GLN A 5 -6.27 -11.64 -21.12
CA GLN A 5 -5.20 -10.69 -20.84
C GLN A 5 -5.69 -9.32 -21.32
N MET A 6 -6.03 -8.43 -20.39
CA MET A 6 -6.10 -7.00 -20.71
C MET A 6 -4.70 -6.43 -20.63
N ALA A 7 -4.14 -6.14 -21.81
CA ALA A 7 -2.85 -5.53 -22.00
C ALA A 7 -2.87 -4.06 -21.55
N TRP A 8 -1.93 -3.70 -20.67
CA TRP A 8 -1.53 -2.32 -20.44
C TRP A 8 -0.35 -2.03 -21.37
N ARG A 9 -0.58 -1.33 -22.49
CA ARG A 9 0.51 -0.82 -23.34
C ARG A 9 1.01 0.49 -22.75
N TYR A 10 2.27 0.51 -22.30
CA TYR A 10 3.04 1.73 -22.20
C TYR A 10 3.68 2.02 -23.55
N TRP A 11 3.48 3.23 -24.05
CA TRP A 11 4.11 3.79 -25.24
C TRP A 11 5.52 4.24 -24.88
N VAL A 12 6.53 3.68 -25.55
CA VAL A 12 7.91 4.19 -25.58
C VAL A 12 8.10 4.80 -26.98
N PRO A 13 8.49 6.08 -27.11
CA PRO A 13 8.82 6.64 -28.41
C PRO A 13 10.27 6.29 -28.75
N GLU A 14 10.48 5.28 -29.59
CA GLU A 14 11.72 5.17 -30.36
C GLU A 14 11.51 5.83 -31.72
N GLY A 15 12.42 6.74 -32.07
CA GLY A 15 12.47 7.37 -33.38
C GLY A 15 13.17 6.48 -34.41
N SER A 16 12.76 6.58 -35.67
CA SER A 16 13.65 7.00 -36.75
C SER A 16 12.92 7.11 -38.10
N SER A 17 13.48 8.01 -38.91
CA SER A 17 13.43 8.13 -40.38
C SER A 17 12.12 8.47 -41.11
N ARG A 18 12.14 9.71 -41.64
CA ARG A 18 11.87 10.11 -43.03
C ARG A 18 10.61 9.51 -43.69
N ASP A 19 9.59 10.35 -43.82
CA ASP A 19 9.07 10.69 -45.15
C ASP A 19 8.31 12.02 -45.15
N THR A 20 8.49 12.73 -46.24
CA THR A 20 8.05 14.09 -46.53
C THR A 20 6.56 14.19 -46.78
N MET A 21 5.89 15.18 -46.16
CA MET A 21 4.68 15.76 -46.75
C MET A 21 4.56 17.24 -46.39
N LYS A 22 4.64 18.08 -47.41
CA LYS A 22 4.45 19.54 -47.37
C LYS A 22 2.95 19.82 -47.18
N PHE A 23 2.58 20.63 -46.19
CA PHE A 23 1.35 21.43 -46.27
C PHE A 23 1.57 22.82 -45.64
N LEU A 24 0.93 23.79 -46.28
CA LEU A 24 1.15 25.23 -46.20
C LEU A 24 0.87 25.84 -44.82
N ALA A 25 1.67 26.87 -44.52
CA ALA A 25 1.48 27.81 -43.43
C ALA A 25 0.14 28.56 -43.54
N HIS A 26 -0.57 28.68 -42.42
CA HIS A 26 -1.34 29.88 -42.08
C HIS A 26 -0.94 30.29 -40.67
N ILE A 27 -0.31 31.46 -40.58
CA ILE A 27 0.06 32.15 -39.36
C ILE A 27 -1.23 32.70 -38.75
N PHE A 28 -1.60 32.23 -37.56
CA PHE A 28 -2.41 33.02 -36.64
C PHE A 28 -1.61 33.19 -35.35
N LEU A 29 -1.17 34.44 -35.15
CA LEU A 29 -0.44 34.92 -34.00
C LEU A 29 -1.43 35.09 -32.84
N GLY A 30 -1.50 34.09 -31.98
CA GLY A 30 -2.20 34.15 -30.70
C GLY A 30 -1.35 33.41 -29.69
N THR A 31 -0.41 34.10 -29.06
CA THR A 31 0.39 33.59 -27.94
C THR A 31 -0.55 33.39 -26.75
N LEU A 32 -1.25 32.26 -26.72
CA LEU A 32 -1.86 31.76 -25.51
C LEU A 32 -0.69 31.30 -24.63
N VAL A 33 -0.18 32.18 -23.78
CA VAL A 33 0.67 31.77 -22.66
C VAL A 33 -0.26 31.03 -21.71
N ALA A 34 -0.49 29.75 -21.98
CA ALA A 34 -1.00 28.83 -21.00
C ALA A 34 0.08 28.77 -19.92
N VAL A 35 -0.11 29.54 -18.85
CA VAL A 35 0.62 29.31 -17.61
C VAL A 35 0.19 27.91 -17.19
N LEU A 36 0.99 26.91 -17.53
CA LEU A 36 0.91 25.59 -16.92
C LEU A 36 1.07 25.87 -15.43
N ALA A 37 -0.03 25.92 -14.69
CA ALA A 37 0.00 25.91 -13.24
C ALA A 37 0.79 24.66 -12.89
N SER A 38 2.03 24.84 -12.44
CA SER A 38 2.87 23.72 -12.03
C SER A 38 2.10 23.00 -10.94
N ALA A 39 1.96 21.67 -11.07
CA ALA A 39 1.39 20.87 -10.00
C ALA A 39 2.19 21.19 -8.71
N GLN A 40 1.50 21.74 -7.71
CA GLN A 40 2.14 22.23 -6.50
C GLN A 40 1.86 21.26 -5.36
N THR A 41 2.91 20.62 -4.88
CA THR A 41 2.90 20.02 -3.55
C THR A 41 2.83 21.12 -2.49
N GLN A 42 2.22 20.83 -1.34
CA GLN A 42 2.34 21.66 -0.17
C GLN A 42 3.77 21.56 0.38
N THR A 43 4.35 22.70 0.79
CA THR A 43 5.61 22.72 1.52
C THR A 43 5.49 21.88 2.79
N PRO A 44 6.41 20.93 3.03
CA PRO A 44 6.35 20.13 4.24
C PRO A 44 6.42 21.00 5.51
N PRO A 45 5.73 20.62 6.60
CA PRO A 45 5.80 21.34 7.86
C PRO A 45 7.21 21.27 8.47
N ALA A 46 7.49 22.15 9.43
CA ALA A 46 8.78 22.18 10.13
C ALA A 46 9.10 20.81 10.76
N GLY A 47 10.33 20.32 10.53
CA GLY A 47 10.80 19.03 11.04
C GLY A 47 10.15 17.80 10.39
N TRP A 48 9.61 17.95 9.17
CA TRP A 48 9.22 16.82 8.31
C TRP A 48 10.38 15.81 8.16
N PRO A 49 10.12 14.49 8.22
CA PRO A 49 11.18 13.52 8.11
C PRO A 49 11.76 13.51 6.70
N VAL A 50 13.07 13.27 6.63
CA VAL A 50 13.78 13.06 5.38
C VAL A 50 14.32 11.63 5.37
N PHE A 51 13.74 10.78 4.53
CA PHE A 51 14.16 9.39 4.38
C PHE A 51 15.25 9.23 3.33
N TRP A 52 16.20 8.34 3.61
CA TRP A 52 17.25 7.92 2.69
C TRP A 52 17.23 6.40 2.54
N HIS A 53 17.20 5.91 1.30
CA HIS A 53 17.31 4.49 1.00
C HIS A 53 18.51 3.85 1.71
N LYS A 54 18.33 2.62 2.20
CA LYS A 54 19.37 1.86 2.90
C LYS A 54 19.58 0.45 2.36
N GLY A 55 18.56 -0.18 1.78
CA GLY A 55 18.75 -1.48 1.14
C GLY A 55 17.46 -2.16 0.70
N ILE A 56 17.63 -3.36 0.16
CA ILE A 56 16.58 -4.25 -0.33
C ILE A 56 16.43 -5.40 0.67
N ILE A 57 15.17 -5.74 1.01
CA ILE A 57 14.81 -6.83 1.93
C ILE A 57 14.56 -8.13 1.17
N THR A 58 13.95 -8.06 -0.02
CA THR A 58 13.56 -9.22 -0.83
C THR A 58 14.44 -9.32 -2.07
N ASP A 59 15.67 -9.80 -1.90
CA ASP A 59 16.57 -10.04 -3.01
C ASP A 59 16.09 -11.22 -3.89
N LYS A 60 15.77 -10.94 -5.16
CA LYS A 60 15.06 -11.86 -6.06
C LYS A 60 15.82 -13.15 -6.37
N PRO A 61 17.13 -13.12 -6.70
CA PRO A 61 17.89 -14.33 -7.03
C PRO A 61 18.06 -15.29 -5.85
N THR A 62 17.97 -14.77 -4.62
CA THR A 62 18.22 -15.56 -3.39
C THR A 62 16.94 -15.89 -2.62
N SER A 63 15.77 -15.41 -3.08
CA SER A 63 14.49 -15.66 -2.41
C SER A 63 14.01 -17.10 -2.64
N ILE A 64 13.56 -17.75 -1.56
CA ILE A 64 13.09 -19.14 -1.55
C ILE A 64 11.75 -19.25 -2.28
N TYR A 65 10.78 -18.39 -1.92
CA TYR A 65 9.48 -18.34 -2.56
C TYR A 65 9.36 -17.11 -3.46
N ASN A 66 9.63 -17.29 -4.76
CA ASN A 66 9.59 -16.24 -5.77
C ASN A 66 8.87 -16.70 -7.06
N PRO A 67 7.55 -16.89 -7.03
CA PRO A 67 6.85 -17.53 -8.14
C PRO A 67 6.59 -16.60 -9.34
N THR A 68 6.69 -15.26 -9.16
CA THR A 68 6.37 -14.28 -10.21
C THR A 68 7.44 -13.20 -10.43
N ASN A 69 8.57 -13.27 -9.70
CA ASN A 69 9.61 -12.25 -9.73
C ASN A 69 9.17 -10.86 -9.21
N GLU A 70 8.20 -10.83 -8.29
CA GLU A 70 7.64 -9.62 -7.69
C GLU A 70 7.40 -9.77 -6.17
N PHE A 71 7.73 -8.73 -5.40
CA PHE A 71 7.41 -8.61 -3.99
C PHE A 71 6.87 -7.21 -3.70
N ILE A 72 5.62 -7.13 -3.26
CA ILE A 72 4.91 -5.85 -3.09
C ILE A 72 4.11 -5.82 -1.78
N PHE A 73 3.61 -4.61 -1.46
CA PHE A 73 2.77 -4.34 -0.29
C PHE A 73 3.36 -4.87 1.02
N PRO A 74 4.51 -4.33 1.47
CA PRO A 74 5.06 -4.73 2.76
C PRO A 74 4.05 -4.42 3.87
N SER A 75 4.00 -5.27 4.89
CA SER A 75 3.34 -4.99 6.16
C SER A 75 4.28 -5.40 7.28
N VAL A 76 4.65 -4.45 8.14
CA VAL A 76 5.62 -4.64 9.22
C VAL A 76 4.89 -4.80 10.53
N PHE A 77 5.13 -5.92 11.22
CA PHE A 77 4.46 -6.28 12.45
C PHE A 77 5.47 -6.47 13.59
N HIS A 78 5.18 -5.87 14.74
CA HIS A 78 6.01 -5.95 15.95
C HIS A 78 5.74 -7.25 16.71
N ALA A 79 6.27 -8.35 16.19
CA ALA A 79 5.99 -9.70 16.68
C ALA A 79 6.40 -9.91 18.14
N GLY A 80 7.62 -9.52 18.53
CA GLY A 80 8.14 -9.71 19.89
C GLY A 80 7.39 -8.93 20.97
N ARG A 81 6.61 -7.91 20.58
CA ARG A 81 5.74 -7.19 21.52
C ARG A 81 4.46 -7.94 21.86
N TRP A 82 3.91 -8.71 20.92
CA TRP A 82 2.54 -9.22 21.01
C TRP A 82 2.43 -10.74 21.05
N LEU A 83 3.39 -11.45 20.46
CA LEU A 83 3.36 -12.91 20.35
C LEU A 83 4.24 -13.53 21.44
N ASN A 84 3.69 -14.47 22.21
CA ASN A 84 4.40 -15.10 23.32
C ASN A 84 5.65 -15.90 22.89
N ASN A 85 5.69 -16.39 21.65
CA ASN A 85 6.78 -17.19 21.09
C ASN A 85 7.15 -16.69 19.70
N ALA A 86 7.30 -15.38 19.54
CA ALA A 86 7.76 -14.80 18.28
C ALA A 86 9.12 -15.40 17.87
N ARG A 87 9.30 -15.71 16.58
CA ARG A 87 10.58 -16.17 16.04
C ARG A 87 11.66 -15.08 16.01
N ALA A 88 11.24 -13.82 16.07
CA ALA A 88 12.09 -12.64 16.11
C ALA A 88 11.28 -11.41 16.59
N GLU A 89 11.95 -10.29 16.85
CA GLU A 89 11.29 -9.03 17.25
C GLU A 89 10.30 -8.50 16.17
N TRP A 90 10.64 -8.61 14.89
CA TRP A 90 9.88 -8.04 13.77
C TRP A 90 9.57 -9.05 12.69
N TYR A 91 8.34 -9.00 12.19
CA TYR A 91 7.90 -9.73 11.00
C TYR A 91 7.59 -8.74 9.87
N ILE A 92 7.91 -9.11 8.64
CA ILE A 92 7.47 -8.39 7.44
C ILE A 92 6.75 -9.37 6.50
N TYR A 93 5.50 -9.04 6.19
CA TYR A 93 4.68 -9.79 5.25
C TYR A 93 4.65 -9.07 3.91
N TYR A 94 4.66 -9.83 2.84
CA TYR A 94 4.61 -9.33 1.46
C TYR A 94 4.01 -10.39 0.56
N ALA A 95 3.62 -10.02 -0.65
CA ALA A 95 3.10 -10.97 -1.64
C ALA A 95 3.40 -10.47 -3.05
N PRO A 96 3.45 -11.34 -4.08
CA PRO A 96 3.33 -10.88 -5.46
C PRO A 96 1.89 -10.47 -5.78
N HIS A 97 1.67 -9.70 -6.85
CA HIS A 97 0.33 -9.44 -7.36
C HIS A 97 -0.20 -10.60 -8.20
N ASP A 98 0.63 -11.19 -9.05
CA ASP A 98 0.17 -12.16 -10.07
C ASP A 98 0.15 -13.61 -9.57
N ASP A 99 -0.56 -14.47 -10.31
CA ASP A 99 -0.66 -15.91 -10.09
C ASP A 99 0.72 -16.59 -10.11
N PRO A 100 0.98 -17.55 -9.20
CA PRO A 100 0.08 -18.14 -8.21
C PRO A 100 -0.07 -17.36 -6.88
N GLY A 101 0.45 -16.13 -6.76
CA GLY A 101 0.25 -15.32 -5.57
C GLY A 101 0.85 -15.91 -4.28
N GLY A 102 0.33 -15.46 -3.13
CA GLY A 102 0.64 -16.02 -1.83
C GLY A 102 1.34 -15.02 -0.91
N ILE A 103 0.93 -14.98 0.35
CA ILE A 103 1.54 -14.09 1.34
C ILE A 103 2.75 -14.81 1.95
N SER A 104 3.91 -14.19 1.77
CA SER A 104 5.18 -14.62 2.33
C SER A 104 5.53 -13.84 3.60
N LEU A 105 6.43 -14.43 4.39
CA LEU A 105 6.96 -13.88 5.62
C LEU A 105 8.50 -13.83 5.56
N ARG A 106 9.06 -12.72 6.02
CA ARG A 106 10.45 -12.59 6.49
C ARG A 106 10.43 -12.08 7.94
N TYR A 107 11.45 -12.43 8.73
CA TYR A 107 11.55 -12.00 10.13
C TYR A 107 12.97 -11.56 10.50
N SER A 108 13.08 -10.65 11.47
CA SER A 108 14.37 -10.12 11.95
C SER A 108 14.24 -9.60 13.38
N ASP A 109 15.32 -9.64 14.14
CA ASP A 109 15.40 -8.99 15.45
C ASP A 109 15.63 -7.48 15.36
N SER A 110 15.83 -6.96 14.14
CA SER A 110 16.07 -5.54 13.88
C SER A 110 15.28 -5.06 12.65
N LEU A 111 14.77 -3.83 12.69
CA LEU A 111 14.17 -3.17 11.52
C LEU A 111 15.19 -2.97 10.38
N GLU A 112 16.48 -3.03 10.67
CA GLU A 112 17.57 -2.91 9.70
C GLU A 112 18.01 -4.26 9.11
N GLY A 113 17.42 -5.36 9.56
CA GLY A 113 17.85 -6.70 9.22
C GLY A 113 19.08 -7.19 10.02
N PRO A 114 19.72 -8.28 9.57
CA PRO A 114 19.37 -9.07 8.39
C PRO A 114 17.98 -9.70 8.52
N TRP A 115 17.27 -9.81 7.39
CA TRP A 115 15.93 -10.41 7.32
C TRP A 115 16.02 -11.86 6.86
N THR A 116 15.50 -12.78 7.65
CA THR A 116 15.44 -14.21 7.33
C THR A 116 14.12 -14.55 6.68
N GLU A 117 14.15 -15.21 5.52
CA GLU A 117 12.94 -15.73 4.87
C GLU A 117 12.40 -16.96 5.59
N TYR A 118 11.08 -16.99 5.82
CA TYR A 118 10.44 -18.17 6.37
C TYR A 118 10.49 -19.32 5.34
N PRO A 119 11.10 -20.47 5.68
CA PRO A 119 11.40 -21.51 4.69
C PRO A 119 10.17 -22.19 4.09
N ASN A 120 9.00 -22.09 4.74
CA ASN A 120 7.75 -22.70 4.26
C ASN A 120 6.76 -21.65 3.72
N ASN A 121 7.26 -20.55 3.14
CA ASN A 121 6.41 -19.61 2.42
C ASN A 121 5.65 -20.31 1.28
N PRO A 122 4.40 -19.89 0.97
CA PRO A 122 3.67 -18.77 1.59
C PRO A 122 2.94 -19.20 2.89
N VAL A 123 2.80 -18.27 3.85
CA VAL A 123 2.03 -18.46 5.09
C VAL A 123 0.51 -18.40 4.88
N ILE A 124 0.06 -17.75 3.79
CA ILE A 124 -1.33 -17.82 3.32
C ILE A 124 -1.32 -18.07 1.81
N SER A 125 -1.96 -19.16 1.39
CA SER A 125 -2.04 -19.58 -0.01
C SER A 125 -3.26 -18.99 -0.74
N ARG A 126 -3.19 -18.96 -2.07
CA ARG A 126 -4.30 -18.59 -2.97
C ARG A 126 -5.47 -19.57 -2.98
N SER A 127 -5.26 -20.76 -2.43
CA SER A 127 -6.30 -21.77 -2.21
C SER A 127 -6.34 -22.12 -0.73
N TRP A 128 -7.53 -22.01 -0.12
CA TRP A 128 -7.73 -22.30 1.29
C TRP A 128 -8.99 -23.12 1.49
N GLY A 129 -8.86 -24.44 1.33
CA GLY A 129 -9.93 -25.41 1.57
C GLY A 129 -11.23 -25.03 0.85
N SER A 130 -12.35 -25.02 1.58
CA SER A 130 -13.66 -24.62 1.07
C SER A 130 -13.90 -23.10 1.09
N HIS A 131 -12.99 -22.29 1.61
CA HIS A 131 -13.21 -20.86 1.78
C HIS A 131 -13.06 -20.09 0.47
N TYR A 132 -12.00 -20.38 -0.29
CA TYR A 132 -11.77 -19.79 -1.60
C TYR A 132 -10.72 -20.55 -2.40
N ASN A 133 -10.80 -20.39 -3.72
CA ASN A 133 -9.75 -20.72 -4.67
C ASN A 133 -9.72 -19.58 -5.70
N VAL A 134 -8.70 -18.73 -5.63
CA VAL A 134 -8.57 -17.51 -6.44
C VAL A 134 -7.25 -17.51 -7.21
N PRO A 135 -7.11 -16.68 -8.25
CA PRO A 135 -5.87 -16.58 -9.02
C PRO A 135 -4.64 -16.28 -8.14
N HIS A 136 -4.77 -15.29 -7.24
CA HIS A 136 -3.76 -14.88 -6.27
C HIS A 136 -4.38 -14.41 -4.94
N VAL A 137 -3.55 -14.33 -3.90
CA VAL A 137 -3.82 -13.53 -2.69
C VAL A 137 -2.64 -12.59 -2.45
N SER A 138 -2.92 -11.35 -2.05
CA SER A 138 -1.90 -10.31 -1.96
C SER A 138 -2.30 -9.14 -1.05
N SER A 139 -1.42 -8.14 -0.98
CA SER A 139 -1.50 -6.95 -0.14
C SER A 139 -1.78 -7.24 1.34
N PRO A 140 -0.88 -7.99 2.01
CA PRO A 140 -1.04 -8.26 3.43
C PRO A 140 -1.06 -6.95 4.23
N ASP A 141 -1.82 -6.97 5.32
CA ASP A 141 -1.77 -5.99 6.38
C ASP A 141 -2.01 -6.65 7.73
N ALA A 142 -0.96 -6.72 8.55
CA ALA A 142 -0.95 -7.37 9.85
C ALA A 142 -1.09 -6.36 10.99
N ILE A 143 -2.07 -6.58 11.87
CA ILE A 143 -2.26 -5.78 13.08
C ILE A 143 -2.44 -6.67 14.32
N TRP A 144 -2.14 -6.11 15.49
CA TRP A 144 -2.65 -6.67 16.74
C TRP A 144 -4.05 -6.08 17.01
N ASN A 145 -5.06 -6.93 17.00
CA ASN A 145 -6.43 -6.54 17.29
C ASN A 145 -6.75 -6.85 18.75
N LEU A 146 -6.97 -5.82 19.58
CA LEU A 146 -7.26 -5.90 21.00
C LEU A 146 -8.64 -6.50 21.28
N GLU A 147 -9.60 -6.28 20.38
CA GLU A 147 -10.99 -6.75 20.52
C GLU A 147 -11.16 -8.21 20.11
N ALA A 148 -10.14 -8.79 19.46
CA ALA A 148 -10.13 -10.18 19.11
C ALA A 148 -9.91 -11.09 20.33
N ASN A 149 -10.30 -12.37 20.18
CA ASN A 149 -10.13 -13.39 21.21
C ASN A 149 -10.73 -12.97 22.57
N GLU A 150 -11.99 -12.53 22.56
CA GLU A 150 -12.72 -12.11 23.77
C GLU A 150 -12.00 -10.97 24.54
N GLY A 151 -11.40 -10.02 23.81
CA GLY A 151 -10.66 -8.90 24.41
C GLY A 151 -9.24 -9.25 24.88
N LYS A 152 -8.77 -10.48 24.70
CA LYS A 152 -7.39 -10.90 25.05
C LYS A 152 -6.37 -10.46 24.00
N GLY A 153 -6.83 -9.99 22.84
CA GLY A 153 -6.00 -9.63 21.71
C GLY A 153 -5.63 -10.84 20.85
N ARG A 154 -5.51 -10.60 19.53
CA ARG A 154 -4.99 -11.57 18.57
C ARG A 154 -4.46 -10.86 17.33
N MET A 155 -3.48 -11.47 16.67
CA MET A 155 -3.02 -10.98 15.37
C MET A 155 -4.11 -11.21 14.31
N ILE A 156 -4.41 -10.18 13.53
CA ILE A 156 -5.26 -10.26 12.34
C ILE A 156 -4.43 -9.85 11.12
N MET A 157 -4.60 -10.60 10.03
CA MET A 157 -4.04 -10.31 8.71
C MET A 157 -5.17 -10.01 7.74
N TYR A 158 -5.20 -8.82 7.15
CA TYR A 158 -6.07 -8.49 6.03
C TYR A 158 -5.35 -8.72 4.70
N PHE A 159 -6.08 -9.14 3.68
CA PHE A 159 -5.53 -9.38 2.35
C PHE A 159 -6.65 -9.45 1.31
N HIS A 160 -6.33 -9.25 0.04
CA HIS A 160 -7.29 -9.48 -1.03
C HIS A 160 -7.00 -10.79 -1.76
N GLY A 161 -8.05 -11.32 -2.40
CA GLY A 161 -7.94 -12.43 -3.36
C GLY A 161 -8.20 -11.87 -4.76
N SER A 162 -9.35 -12.19 -5.35
CA SER A 162 -9.90 -11.34 -6.41
C SER A 162 -9.96 -9.88 -5.95
N ASN A 163 -9.64 -8.94 -6.84
CA ASN A 163 -9.61 -7.50 -6.52
C ASN A 163 -10.96 -6.94 -6.04
N SER A 164 -12.05 -7.69 -6.11
CA SER A 164 -13.39 -7.33 -5.65
C SER A 164 -13.68 -7.67 -4.18
N VAL A 165 -12.77 -8.34 -3.46
CA VAL A 165 -12.99 -8.81 -2.10
C VAL A 165 -11.72 -8.74 -1.26
N THR A 166 -11.80 -8.00 -0.15
CA THR A 166 -10.80 -8.05 0.95
C THR A 166 -11.29 -8.99 2.04
N ARG A 167 -10.39 -9.84 2.52
CA ARG A 167 -10.59 -10.87 3.55
C ARG A 167 -9.74 -10.57 4.77
N TRP A 168 -9.99 -11.32 5.84
CA TRP A 168 -9.11 -11.36 6.99
C TRP A 168 -8.92 -12.79 7.50
N ALA A 169 -7.76 -13.01 8.11
CA ALA A 169 -7.36 -14.23 8.79
C ALA A 169 -6.78 -13.87 10.17
N TYR A 170 -6.67 -14.83 11.07
CA TYR A 170 -6.13 -14.62 12.42
C TYR A 170 -5.02 -15.60 12.73
N SER A 171 -4.10 -15.23 13.63
CA SER A 171 -3.01 -16.10 14.07
C SER A 171 -2.62 -15.82 15.52
N ASP A 172 -2.11 -16.85 16.19
CA ASP A 172 -1.52 -16.75 17.53
C ASP A 172 0.03 -16.72 17.48
N ASP A 173 0.65 -17.07 16.34
CA ASP A 173 2.11 -17.16 16.16
C ASP A 173 2.64 -16.34 14.95
N GLY A 174 1.73 -15.74 14.18
CA GLY A 174 2.01 -15.00 12.94
C GLY A 174 2.44 -15.85 11.75
N ILE A 175 2.32 -17.17 11.83
CA ILE A 175 2.78 -18.12 10.80
C ILE A 175 1.64 -19.04 10.39
N LYS A 176 0.95 -19.61 11.37
CA LYS A 176 -0.22 -20.47 11.17
C LYS A 176 -1.46 -19.60 11.29
N PHE A 177 -2.18 -19.47 10.18
CA PHE A 177 -3.39 -18.66 10.14
C PHE A 177 -4.64 -19.55 10.14
N GLY A 178 -5.68 -19.08 10.83
CA GLY A 178 -7.06 -19.52 10.67
C GLY A 178 -7.83 -18.53 9.79
N TYR A 179 -8.74 -19.01 8.95
CA TYR A 179 -9.57 -18.14 8.12
C TYR A 179 -10.58 -17.38 8.99
N GLY A 180 -10.65 -16.05 8.82
CA GLY A 180 -11.54 -15.19 9.58
C GLY A 180 -12.84 -14.87 8.86
N GLY A 181 -12.73 -14.40 7.61
CA GLY A 181 -13.90 -14.07 6.79
C GLY A 181 -13.63 -13.01 5.74
N VAL A 182 -14.71 -12.42 5.24
CA VAL A 182 -14.69 -11.26 4.33
C VAL A 182 -14.79 -9.99 5.16
N ALA A 183 -13.88 -9.04 4.91
CA ALA A 183 -13.89 -7.73 5.57
C ALA A 183 -14.73 -6.72 4.77
N VAL A 184 -14.40 -6.54 3.49
CA VAL A 184 -15.13 -5.64 2.58
C VAL A 184 -15.25 -6.24 1.18
N THR A 185 -16.38 -5.98 0.51
CA THR A 185 -16.63 -6.30 -0.90
C THR A 185 -16.90 -5.04 -1.71
N ASN A 186 -16.67 -5.08 -3.02
CA ASN A 186 -16.90 -3.92 -3.89
C ASN A 186 -18.38 -3.46 -3.83
N ALA A 187 -19.32 -4.40 -3.68
CA ALA A 187 -20.74 -4.11 -3.52
C ALA A 187 -21.03 -3.19 -2.32
N MET A 188 -20.26 -3.28 -1.23
CA MET A 188 -20.42 -2.39 -0.06
C MET A 188 -20.07 -0.93 -0.37
N GLY A 189 -19.23 -0.67 -1.36
CA GLY A 189 -18.88 0.68 -1.81
C GLY A 189 -19.90 1.29 -2.78
N GLY A 190 -20.91 0.53 -3.20
CA GLY A 190 -21.95 0.96 -4.13
C GLY A 190 -21.74 0.46 -5.57
N PRO A 191 -22.73 0.70 -6.47
CA PRO A 191 -22.79 0.08 -7.79
C PRO A 191 -21.69 0.53 -8.76
N ALA A 192 -21.06 1.68 -8.50
CA ALA A 192 -19.97 2.20 -9.32
C ALA A 192 -18.62 1.54 -9.02
N VAL A 193 -18.50 0.79 -7.92
CA VAL A 193 -17.23 0.26 -7.43
C VAL A 193 -16.96 -1.11 -8.02
N THR A 194 -15.80 -1.27 -8.67
CA THR A 194 -15.42 -2.51 -9.33
C THR A 194 -14.38 -3.29 -8.53
N GLU A 195 -13.52 -2.61 -7.76
CA GLU A 195 -12.46 -3.22 -6.94
C GLU A 195 -12.51 -2.72 -5.49
N THR A 196 -12.17 -3.58 -4.53
CA THR A 196 -11.87 -3.27 -3.12
C THR A 196 -10.68 -4.11 -2.65
N SER A 197 -9.50 -3.53 -2.67
CA SER A 197 -8.27 -4.24 -2.28
C SER A 197 -7.28 -3.29 -1.61
N TYR A 198 -6.08 -3.80 -1.28
CA TYR A 198 -4.99 -2.98 -0.76
C TYR A 198 -5.33 -2.29 0.57
N ALA A 199 -6.01 -3.04 1.45
CA ALA A 199 -6.42 -2.58 2.76
C ALA A 199 -5.22 -2.34 3.69
N ARG A 200 -5.34 -1.31 4.52
CA ARG A 200 -4.46 -0.94 5.62
C ARG A 200 -5.34 -0.58 6.81
N VAL A 201 -5.16 -1.27 7.91
CA VAL A 201 -6.00 -1.20 9.09
C VAL A 201 -5.22 -0.61 10.26
N PHE A 202 -5.89 0.24 11.03
CA PHE A 202 -5.28 0.97 12.13
C PHE A 202 -6.29 1.18 13.26
N ARG A 203 -5.79 1.49 14.46
CA ARG A 203 -6.63 1.94 15.57
C ARG A 203 -7.26 3.28 15.22
N HIS A 204 -8.56 3.41 15.45
CA HIS A 204 -9.28 4.64 15.17
C HIS A 204 -8.68 5.80 15.99
N PRO A 205 -8.30 6.94 15.39
CA PRO A 205 -7.58 8.00 16.10
C PRO A 205 -8.50 8.93 16.91
N ASP A 206 -9.81 8.96 16.65
CA ASP A 206 -10.77 9.70 17.49
C ASP A 206 -11.22 8.85 18.70
N PRO A 207 -10.89 9.23 19.95
CA PRO A 207 -11.37 8.54 21.14
C PRO A 207 -12.89 8.69 21.37
N ASN A 208 -13.55 9.63 20.69
CA ASN A 208 -15.01 9.81 20.76
C ASN A 208 -15.77 9.03 19.68
N SER A 209 -15.06 8.34 18.78
CA SER A 209 -15.69 7.47 17.79
C SER A 209 -16.28 6.24 18.48
N ARG A 210 -17.42 5.77 17.96
CA ARG A 210 -17.95 4.44 18.35
C ARG A 210 -17.10 3.30 17.80
N TYR A 211 -16.26 3.57 16.79
CA TYR A 211 -15.42 2.60 16.14
C TYR A 211 -14.04 2.55 16.79
N ASN A 212 -13.50 1.34 16.96
CA ASN A 212 -12.17 1.12 17.49
C ASN A 212 -11.10 1.02 16.40
N TYR A 213 -11.51 0.77 15.16
CA TYR A 213 -10.65 0.55 14.02
C TYR A 213 -11.10 1.35 12.79
N GLY A 214 -10.13 1.81 12.01
CA GLY A 214 -10.31 2.33 10.66
C GLY A 214 -9.55 1.47 9.66
N MET A 215 -10.03 1.42 8.43
CA MET A 215 -9.41 0.77 7.28
C MET A 215 -9.39 1.75 6.12
N PHE A 216 -8.21 2.09 5.64
CA PHE A 216 -8.06 2.67 4.32
C PHE A 216 -7.90 1.53 3.31
N TYR A 217 -8.61 1.62 2.20
CA TYR A 217 -8.51 0.62 1.15
C TYR A 217 -8.69 1.30 -0.21
N MET A 218 -8.20 0.64 -1.26
CA MET A 218 -8.36 1.12 -2.62
C MET A 218 -9.73 0.71 -3.16
N GLY A 219 -10.47 1.71 -3.66
CA GLY A 219 -11.63 1.49 -4.51
C GLY A 219 -11.32 1.89 -5.94
N ASN A 220 -11.59 1.00 -6.90
CA ASN A 220 -11.64 1.37 -8.32
C ASN A 220 -13.10 1.60 -8.71
N GLU A 221 -13.36 2.66 -9.47
CA GLU A 221 -14.69 2.92 -10.02
C GLU A 221 -14.78 2.62 -11.52
N ARG A 222 -15.98 2.74 -12.09
CA ARG A 222 -16.24 2.54 -13.52
C ARG A 222 -15.51 3.54 -14.42
N ASP A 223 -15.09 4.69 -13.88
CA ASP A 223 -14.19 5.62 -14.56
C ASP A 223 -12.73 5.13 -14.61
N ASN A 224 -12.45 3.96 -14.03
CA ASN A 224 -11.13 3.33 -13.89
C ASN A 224 -10.11 4.21 -13.15
N ILE A 225 -10.59 5.04 -12.23
CA ILE A 225 -9.78 5.82 -11.31
C ILE A 225 -9.79 5.14 -9.95
N ARG A 226 -8.60 4.86 -9.42
CA ARG A 226 -8.42 4.30 -8.09
C ARG A 226 -8.26 5.40 -7.06
N ARG A 227 -9.11 5.33 -6.05
CA ARG A 227 -9.23 6.28 -4.94
C ARG A 227 -9.04 5.53 -3.62
N ILE A 228 -8.68 6.26 -2.57
CA ILE A 228 -8.62 5.70 -1.22
C ILE A 228 -9.98 5.92 -0.56
N ARG A 229 -10.57 4.83 -0.07
CA ARG A 229 -11.83 4.80 0.67
C ARG A 229 -11.59 4.49 2.13
N LEU A 230 -12.63 4.66 2.93
CA LEU A 230 -12.63 4.38 4.36
C LEU A 230 -13.70 3.34 4.70
N ALA A 231 -13.33 2.36 5.52
CA ALA A 231 -14.26 1.56 6.28
C ALA A 231 -13.90 1.64 7.78
N GLU A 232 -14.89 1.50 8.64
CA GLU A 232 -14.71 1.61 10.09
C GLU A 232 -15.34 0.41 10.80
N SER A 233 -14.77 0.02 11.94
CA SER A 233 -15.17 -1.19 12.64
C SER A 233 -15.03 -1.05 14.16
N ILE A 234 -15.94 -1.70 14.89
CA ILE A 234 -15.88 -1.82 16.34
C ILE A 234 -14.91 -2.95 16.74
N ASP A 235 -14.88 -4.05 16.00
CA ASP A 235 -14.16 -5.27 16.37
C ASP A 235 -13.00 -5.62 15.42
N GLY A 236 -12.81 -4.84 14.35
CA GLY A 236 -11.88 -5.09 13.26
C GLY A 236 -12.24 -6.29 12.38
N LYS A 237 -13.46 -6.83 12.47
CA LYS A 237 -13.88 -8.01 11.68
C LYS A 237 -15.07 -7.68 10.79
N THR A 238 -16.02 -6.92 11.34
CA THR A 238 -17.21 -6.46 10.62
C THR A 238 -17.08 -4.97 10.36
N TRP A 239 -17.29 -4.57 9.10
CA TRP A 239 -16.91 -3.24 8.61
C TRP A 239 -18.11 -2.47 8.06
N THR A 240 -18.16 -1.17 8.37
CA THR A 240 -19.07 -0.21 7.75
C THR A 240 -18.29 0.66 6.79
N VAL A 241 -18.66 0.65 5.51
CA VAL A 241 -18.00 1.44 4.46
C VAL A 241 -18.55 2.87 4.47
N SER A 242 -17.65 3.85 4.43
CA SER A 242 -17.99 5.26 4.19
C SER A 242 -18.37 5.46 2.73
N PRO A 243 -19.44 6.23 2.43
CA PRO A 243 -19.81 6.51 1.04
C PRO A 243 -18.73 7.31 0.31
N ASP A 244 -18.09 8.26 1.01
CA ASP A 244 -17.13 9.20 0.44
C ASP A 244 -15.71 8.65 0.32
N TYR A 245 -14.95 9.24 -0.60
CA TYR A 245 -13.50 9.04 -0.72
C TYR A 245 -12.75 9.83 0.34
N VAL A 246 -11.64 9.25 0.82
CA VAL A 246 -10.66 9.94 1.65
C VAL A 246 -9.68 10.71 0.77
N VAL A 247 -9.18 10.06 -0.29
CA VAL A 247 -8.25 10.69 -1.24
C VAL A 247 -8.65 10.31 -2.66
N ALA A 248 -8.87 11.33 -3.49
CA ALA A 248 -8.88 11.20 -4.94
C ALA A 248 -7.55 11.71 -5.50
N PRO A 249 -7.07 11.15 -6.62
CA PRO A 249 -5.84 11.62 -7.26
C PRO A 249 -6.00 13.05 -7.81
N GLY A 250 -4.95 13.86 -7.71
CA GLY A 250 -4.82 15.15 -8.37
C GLY A 250 -3.68 15.19 -9.41
N PRO A 251 -3.39 16.36 -10.01
CA PRO A 251 -2.39 16.50 -11.06
C PRO A 251 -0.97 16.04 -10.68
N GLU A 252 -0.54 16.25 -9.42
CA GLU A 252 0.77 15.79 -8.94
C GLU A 252 0.82 14.26 -8.78
N GLU A 253 -0.28 13.68 -8.31
CA GLU A 253 -0.38 12.24 -8.04
C GLU A 253 -0.55 11.41 -9.33
N GLY A 254 -1.11 12.01 -10.38
CA GLY A 254 -1.44 11.32 -11.63
C GLY A 254 -2.77 10.59 -11.55
N ALA A 255 -2.96 9.51 -12.32
CA ALA A 255 -4.29 8.92 -12.52
C ALA A 255 -4.86 8.11 -11.33
N ASN A 256 -4.02 7.56 -10.44
CA ASN A 256 -4.45 6.63 -9.40
C ASN A 256 -3.69 6.86 -8.09
N VAL A 257 -4.36 6.61 -6.97
CA VAL A 257 -3.77 6.56 -5.62
C VAL A 257 -4.16 5.28 -4.89
N SER A 258 -3.29 4.77 -4.03
CA SER A 258 -3.54 3.52 -3.31
C SER A 258 -2.61 3.32 -2.09
N ALA A 259 -2.83 2.21 -1.36
CA ALA A 259 -2.09 1.81 -0.16
C ALA A 259 -2.07 2.91 0.90
N GLY A 260 -3.24 3.49 1.19
CA GLY A 260 -3.37 4.55 2.19
C GLY A 260 -3.11 4.01 3.58
N GLU A 261 -2.24 4.64 4.36
CA GLU A 261 -1.93 4.26 5.74
C GLU A 261 -2.05 5.47 6.66
N LEU A 262 -2.59 5.28 7.87
CA LEU A 262 -2.63 6.33 8.87
C LEU A 262 -1.27 6.42 9.57
N TRP A 263 -0.67 7.61 9.56
CA TRP A 263 0.60 7.87 10.22
C TRP A 263 0.51 9.13 11.08
N ASN A 264 0.92 9.05 12.34
CA ASN A 264 1.03 10.22 13.21
C ASN A 264 2.48 10.72 13.22
N TRP A 265 2.67 11.99 12.91
CA TRP A 265 3.97 12.66 13.01
C TRP A 265 3.84 13.92 13.86
N ARG A 266 4.55 13.93 15.00
CA ARG A 266 4.58 15.07 15.94
C ARG A 266 3.18 15.57 16.32
N GLY A 267 2.25 14.65 16.56
CA GLY A 267 0.88 14.96 17.00
C GLY A 267 -0.10 15.24 15.86
N GLN A 268 0.36 15.42 14.62
CA GLN A 268 -0.51 15.55 13.45
C GLN A 268 -0.71 14.18 12.78
N ASN A 269 -1.96 13.84 12.48
CA ASN A 269 -2.28 12.67 11.66
C ASN A 269 -2.12 12.99 10.18
N TYR A 270 -1.58 12.04 9.44
CA TYR A 270 -1.45 12.05 8.00
C TYR A 270 -2.02 10.75 7.44
N ILE A 271 -2.62 10.85 6.26
CA ILE A 271 -2.74 9.70 5.38
C ILE A 271 -1.52 9.69 4.46
N ILE A 272 -0.73 8.62 4.49
CA ILE A 272 0.37 8.39 3.56
C ILE A 272 -0.05 7.37 2.50
N TYR A 273 0.41 7.53 1.27
CA TYR A 273 -0.03 6.70 0.15
C TYR A 273 0.93 6.78 -1.02
N HIS A 274 0.77 5.91 -2.01
CA HIS A 274 1.48 6.01 -3.27
C HIS A 274 0.56 6.43 -4.42
N ALA A 275 1.16 6.96 -5.49
CA ALA A 275 0.42 7.42 -6.65
C ALA A 275 1.02 6.99 -7.99
N SER A 276 0.26 7.18 -9.07
CA SER A 276 0.69 6.92 -10.45
C SER A 276 1.95 7.67 -10.86
N SER A 277 2.26 8.80 -10.22
CA SER A 277 3.51 9.54 -10.44
C SER A 277 4.78 8.78 -10.04
N GLY A 278 4.65 7.59 -9.43
CA GLY A 278 5.79 6.78 -8.97
C GLY A 278 6.40 7.23 -7.63
N LYS A 279 5.68 8.07 -6.87
CA LYS A 279 6.15 8.64 -5.60
C LYS A 279 5.16 8.34 -4.47
N ALA A 280 5.64 8.46 -3.23
CA ALA A 280 4.82 8.42 -2.04
C ALA A 280 4.52 9.85 -1.53
N TYR A 281 3.28 10.06 -1.11
CA TYR A 281 2.75 11.33 -0.63
C TYR A 281 2.14 11.19 0.75
N ALA A 282 1.92 12.34 1.38
CA ALA A 282 1.13 12.49 2.59
C ALA A 282 0.10 13.62 2.41
N ARG A 283 -1.05 13.51 3.05
CA ARG A 283 -1.98 14.63 3.29
C ARG A 283 -2.31 14.67 4.76
N THR A 284 -2.48 15.86 5.34
CA THR A 284 -3.02 15.95 6.71
C THR A 284 -4.40 15.32 6.72
N ILE A 285 -4.75 14.68 7.83
CA ILE A 285 -6.10 14.17 8.05
C ILE A 285 -6.49 14.42 9.49
N ASP A 286 -7.74 14.79 9.73
CA ASP A 286 -8.24 14.96 11.08
C ASP A 286 -8.54 13.60 11.75
N ARG A 287 -8.76 13.62 13.07
CA ARG A 287 -9.04 12.38 13.82
C ARG A 287 -10.36 11.71 13.42
N THR A 288 -11.30 12.44 12.80
CA THR A 288 -12.55 11.87 12.29
C THR A 288 -12.36 11.13 10.96
N LEU A 289 -11.17 11.21 10.38
CA LEU A 289 -10.82 10.61 9.09
C LEU A 289 -11.61 11.17 7.90
N ARG A 290 -12.28 12.33 8.06
CA ARG A 290 -13.14 12.92 7.03
C ARG A 290 -12.62 14.23 6.48
N LYS A 291 -11.77 14.96 7.21
CA LYS A 291 -11.17 16.21 6.73
C LYS A 291 -9.73 15.95 6.34
N VAL A 292 -9.48 15.96 5.03
CA VAL A 292 -8.17 15.69 4.43
C VAL A 292 -7.63 16.98 3.81
N GLY A 293 -6.33 17.24 3.95
CA GLY A 293 -5.68 18.40 3.34
C GLY A 293 -5.76 18.40 1.81
N ASP A 294 -5.99 19.56 1.21
CA ASP A 294 -6.26 19.72 -0.22
C ASP A 294 -5.05 19.50 -1.14
N LYS A 295 -3.84 19.72 -0.63
CA LYS A 295 -2.59 19.57 -1.40
C LYS A 295 -1.72 18.44 -0.83
N PRO A 296 -1.12 17.60 -1.67
CA PRO A 296 -0.22 16.54 -1.20
C PRO A 296 1.13 17.12 -0.78
N ILE A 297 1.74 16.49 0.23
CA ILE A 297 3.12 16.71 0.65
C ILE A 297 3.94 15.54 0.12
N MET A 298 5.08 15.79 -0.52
CA MET A 298 5.98 14.72 -0.94
C MET A 298 6.56 14.01 0.29
N LEU A 299 6.29 12.72 0.44
CA LEU A 299 6.87 11.91 1.51
C LEU A 299 8.21 11.32 1.08
N PHE A 300 8.22 10.63 -0.06
CA PHE A 300 9.40 9.92 -0.53
C PHE A 300 9.35 9.61 -2.03
N ASN A 301 10.51 9.69 -2.68
CA ASN A 301 10.68 9.49 -4.12
C ASN A 301 11.90 8.61 -4.46
N GLY A 302 12.38 7.78 -3.52
CA GLY A 302 13.54 6.90 -3.76
C GLY A 302 14.90 7.57 -3.49
N ARG A 303 14.91 8.69 -2.76
CA ARG A 303 16.13 9.42 -2.40
C ARG A 303 17.21 8.48 -1.82
N GLY A 304 18.43 8.60 -2.33
CA GLY A 304 19.60 7.83 -1.90
C GLY A 304 19.89 6.59 -2.74
N ASP A 305 18.91 6.08 -3.49
CA ASP A 305 19.09 4.96 -4.42
C ASP A 305 19.35 5.43 -5.87
N ASN A 306 18.76 6.57 -6.26
CA ASN A 306 18.93 7.23 -7.56
C ASN A 306 18.57 6.38 -8.81
N SER A 307 17.84 5.26 -8.65
CA SER A 307 17.38 4.46 -9.80
C SER A 307 16.30 5.11 -10.65
N GLY A 308 15.55 6.07 -10.08
CA GLY A 308 14.32 6.59 -10.69
C GLY A 308 13.14 5.61 -10.62
N ASP A 309 13.27 4.51 -9.89
CA ASP A 309 12.20 3.53 -9.71
C ASP A 309 10.99 4.12 -8.99
N ARG A 310 9.81 3.58 -9.33
CA ARG A 310 8.57 3.82 -8.59
C ARG A 310 8.76 3.42 -7.12
N VAL A 311 8.28 4.29 -6.24
CA VAL A 311 8.05 4.05 -4.82
C VAL A 311 6.56 3.79 -4.60
N ALA A 312 6.23 2.69 -3.93
CA ALA A 312 4.86 2.36 -3.61
C ALA A 312 4.68 1.75 -2.21
N SER A 313 3.41 1.70 -1.78
CA SER A 313 2.96 1.05 -0.55
C SER A 313 3.82 1.38 0.69
N PRO A 314 3.97 2.68 1.02
CA PRO A 314 4.82 3.12 2.12
C PRO A 314 4.27 2.66 3.48
N VAL A 315 5.13 2.17 4.35
CA VAL A 315 4.84 1.81 5.74
C VAL A 315 5.88 2.47 6.63
N VAL A 316 5.45 3.26 7.62
CA VAL A 316 6.38 3.98 8.51
C VAL A 316 6.39 3.34 9.90
N VAL A 317 7.59 3.03 10.40
CA VAL A 317 7.79 2.44 11.72
C VAL A 317 8.77 3.28 12.52
N THR A 318 8.38 3.68 13.73
CA THR A 318 9.26 4.39 14.68
C THR A 318 9.53 3.52 15.90
N ARG A 319 10.82 3.31 16.22
CA ARG A 319 11.26 2.54 17.39
C ARG A 319 12.53 3.19 17.96
N ASN A 320 12.57 3.38 19.28
CA ASN A 320 13.74 3.90 20.00
C ASN A 320 14.30 5.21 19.40
N GLY A 321 13.42 6.13 19.00
CA GLY A 321 13.80 7.42 18.41
C GLY A 321 14.24 7.35 16.94
N LEU A 322 14.30 6.16 16.34
CA LEU A 322 14.62 5.97 14.93
C LEU A 322 13.34 5.73 14.13
N THR A 323 13.24 6.36 12.96
CA THR A 323 12.09 6.23 12.05
C THR A 323 12.53 5.63 10.73
N TYR A 324 11.82 4.60 10.31
CA TYR A 324 12.06 3.78 9.13
C TYR A 324 10.88 3.89 8.18
N LEU A 325 11.16 3.81 6.89
CA LEU A 325 10.17 3.72 5.83
C LEU A 325 10.43 2.43 5.06
N PHE A 326 9.49 1.49 5.11
CA PHE A 326 9.46 0.30 4.27
C PHE A 326 8.58 0.58 3.07
N TYR A 327 8.99 0.14 1.88
CA TYR A 327 8.29 0.48 0.66
C TYR A 327 8.57 -0.55 -0.44
N GLU A 328 7.68 -0.57 -1.42
CA GLU A 328 7.90 -1.25 -2.69
C GLU A 328 8.74 -0.35 -3.60
N LYS A 329 9.84 -0.91 -4.13
CA LYS A 329 10.72 -0.31 -5.12
C LYS A 329 10.59 -1.06 -6.44
N GLY A 330 10.41 -0.31 -7.53
CA GLY A 330 10.46 -0.84 -8.89
C GLY A 330 9.14 -0.70 -9.64
N GLY A 331 9.17 -1.03 -10.93
CA GLY A 331 7.99 -1.04 -11.79
C GLY A 331 6.95 -2.07 -11.34
N ARG A 332 5.70 -1.87 -11.78
CA ARG A 332 4.60 -2.81 -11.56
C ARG A 332 4.97 -4.19 -12.14
N LEU A 333 4.63 -5.28 -11.44
CA LEU A 333 4.98 -6.66 -11.80
C LEU A 333 6.47 -6.98 -11.70
N GLY A 334 7.25 -6.09 -11.08
CA GLY A 334 8.68 -6.24 -10.88
C GLY A 334 9.16 -5.64 -9.58
N GLY A 335 8.26 -5.36 -8.63
CA GLY A 335 8.59 -4.74 -7.35
C GLY A 335 9.51 -5.60 -6.48
N THR A 336 10.26 -4.94 -5.61
CA THR A 336 10.94 -5.54 -4.46
C THR A 336 10.65 -4.72 -3.21
N ILE A 337 10.70 -5.34 -2.04
CA ILE A 337 10.61 -4.63 -0.77
C ILE A 337 11.97 -4.02 -0.44
N ALA A 338 11.97 -2.71 -0.24
CA ALA A 338 13.13 -1.93 0.17
C ALA A 338 12.82 -1.18 1.47
N TRP A 339 13.87 -0.62 2.07
CA TRP A 339 13.74 0.23 3.24
C TRP A 339 14.63 1.46 3.17
N ALA A 340 14.18 2.49 3.86
CA ALA A 340 14.84 3.77 4.03
C ALA A 340 14.81 4.16 5.51
N LYS A 341 15.76 4.98 5.93
CA LYS A 341 15.87 5.48 7.30
C LYS A 341 15.83 7.00 7.29
N MET A 342 15.13 7.57 8.28
CA MET A 342 15.14 9.01 8.50
C MET A 342 16.58 9.46 8.82
N ALA A 343 17.04 10.54 8.17
CA ALA A 343 18.31 11.16 8.50
C ALA A 343 18.30 11.67 9.95
N ALA A 344 19.47 11.65 10.60
CA ALA A 344 19.67 12.42 11.82
C ALA A 344 19.43 13.90 11.50
N GLN A 345 18.59 14.56 12.30
CA GLN A 345 18.29 15.99 12.17
C GLN A 345 19.21 16.82 13.05
#